data_AF-A0A942BU63-F1
#
_entry.id   AF-A0A942BU63-F1
#
_cell.length_a   1.000
_cell.length_b   1.000
_cell.length_c   1.000
_cell.angle_alpha   90.00
_cell.angle_beta   90.00
_cell.angle_gamma   90.00
#
_symmetry.space_group_name_H-M   'P 1'
#
loop_
_entity.id
_entity.type
_entity.pdbx_description
1 polymer ?
#
loop_
_entity_poly.entity_id
_entity_poly.type
_entity_poly.pdbx_seq_one_letter_code
_entity_poly.pdbx_strand_id
1 'polypeptide(L)'
;MTPKIIAAIIIAGINAVVGVLVFFFLLVAMNGYSERVASYGLGAFVILALIVTMSMAAVGFLLTGRLVKRSRGSVPAALLSTVVGSVLGAFLKVVSALVGIGVAEIIRAG
;
A
#
# COMPACT_ATOMS: atom_id res chain seq x y z
N MET A 1 -5.49 20.06 -13.32
CA MET A 1 -6.06 19.17 -12.27
C MET A 1 -6.04 17.71 -12.71
N THR A 2 -6.54 17.43 -13.91
CA THR A 2 -6.61 16.11 -14.56
C THR A 2 -5.40 15.17 -14.35
N PRO A 3 -4.14 15.57 -14.62
CA PRO A 3 -3.01 14.63 -14.49
C PRO A 3 -2.72 14.20 -13.04
N LYS A 4 -3.04 15.04 -12.04
CA LYS A 4 -2.83 14.69 -10.62
C LYS A 4 -3.83 13.64 -10.15
N ILE A 5 -5.08 13.79 -10.58
CA ILE A 5 -6.18 12.88 -10.24
C ILE A 5 -5.93 11.53 -10.90
N ILE A 6 -5.58 11.53 -12.18
CA ILE A 6 -5.22 10.30 -12.91
C ILE A 6 -4.06 9.57 -12.22
N ALA A 7 -2.98 10.28 -11.89
CA ALA A 7 -1.85 9.68 -11.18
C ALA A 7 -2.26 9.06 -9.84
N ALA A 8 -3.07 9.77 -9.04
CA ALA A 8 -3.55 9.27 -7.75
C ALA A 8 -4.42 8.01 -7.88
N ILE A 9 -5.33 7.98 -8.87
CA ILE A 9 -6.19 6.82 -9.14
C ILE A 9 -5.35 5.62 -9.58
N ILE A 10 -4.39 5.82 -10.50
CA ILE A 10 -3.51 4.73 -10.95
C ILE A 10 -2.68 4.20 -9.79
N ILE A 11 -2.11 5.09 -8.96
CA ILE A 11 -1.34 4.68 -7.76
C ILE A 11 -2.22 3.88 -6.81
N ALA A 12 -3.44 4.33 -6.53
CA ALA A 12 -4.38 3.63 -5.66
C ALA A 12 -4.73 2.24 -6.23
N GLY A 13 -5.01 2.15 -7.53
CA GLY A 13 -5.29 0.88 -8.21
C GLY A 13 -4.13 -0.11 -8.16
N ILE A 14 -2.92 0.32 -8.50
CA ILE A 14 -1.71 -0.53 -8.42
C ILE A 14 -1.50 -0.97 -6.97
N ASN A 15 -1.62 -0.04 -6.01
CA ASN A 15 -1.45 -0.35 -4.60
C ASN A 15 -2.50 -1.32 -4.07
N ALA A 16 -3.75 -1.24 -4.54
CA ALA A 16 -4.80 -2.18 -4.18
C ALA A 16 -4.48 -3.59 -4.68
N VAL A 17 -4.08 -3.73 -5.95
CA VAL A 17 -3.66 -5.02 -6.54
C VAL A 17 -2.48 -5.61 -5.75
N VAL A 18 -1.44 -4.81 -5.50
CA VAL A 18 -0.29 -5.25 -4.69
C VAL A 18 -0.73 -5.64 -3.27
N GLY A 19 -1.68 -4.92 -2.67
CA GLY A 19 -2.21 -5.27 -1.36
C GLY A 19 -2.92 -6.61 -1.33
N VAL A 20 -3.69 -6.94 -2.37
CA VAL A 20 -4.31 -8.26 -2.53
C VAL A 20 -3.25 -9.35 -2.69
N LEU A 21 -2.20 -9.11 -3.49
CA LEU A 21 -1.11 -10.07 -3.65
C LEU A 21 -0.38 -10.33 -2.32
N VAL A 22 -0.03 -9.29 -1.59
CA VAL A 22 0.61 -9.39 -0.27
C VAL A 22 -0.32 -10.07 0.74
N PHE A 23 -1.63 -9.82 0.66
CA PHE A 23 -2.62 -10.50 1.49
C PHE A 23 -2.59 -12.02 1.30
N PHE A 24 -2.48 -12.51 0.05
CA PHE A 24 -2.35 -13.94 -0.21
C PHE A 24 -1.08 -14.53 0.40
N PHE A 25 0.05 -13.82 0.32
CA PHE A 25 1.28 -14.26 1.00
C PHE A 25 1.10 -14.31 2.52
N LEU A 26 0.39 -13.34 3.09
CA LEU A 26 0.07 -13.32 4.51
C LEU A 26 -0.82 -14.50 4.91
N LEU A 27 -1.84 -14.85 4.10
CA LEU A 27 -2.67 -16.03 4.34
C LEU A 27 -1.83 -17.31 4.38
N VAL A 28 -0.88 -17.47 3.45
CA VAL A 28 0.04 -18.62 3.44
C VAL A 28 0.94 -18.60 4.67
N ALA A 29 1.47 -17.43 5.07
CA ALA A 29 2.31 -17.29 6.25
C ALA A 29 1.57 -17.61 7.56
N MET A 30 0.26 -17.38 7.59
CA MET A 30 -0.60 -17.67 8.75
C MET A 30 -1.16 -19.09 8.74
N ASN A 31 -0.77 -19.94 7.77
CA ASN A 31 -1.17 -21.33 7.74
C ASN A 31 -0.58 -22.07 8.96
N GLY A 32 -1.44 -22.47 9.90
CA GLY A 32 -1.05 -23.06 11.18
C GLY A 32 -1.38 -22.21 12.41
N TYR A 33 -1.81 -20.96 12.23
CA TYR A 33 -2.41 -20.17 13.31
C TYR A 33 -3.87 -20.59 13.52
N SER A 34 -4.36 -20.50 14.75
CA SER A 34 -5.80 -20.65 15.00
C SER A 34 -6.58 -19.51 14.35
N GLU A 35 -7.82 -19.76 13.92
CA GLU A 35 -8.65 -18.77 13.20
C GLU A 35 -8.76 -17.44 13.96
N ARG A 36 -8.93 -17.53 15.29
CA ARG A 36 -8.97 -16.35 16.16
C ARG A 36 -7.70 -15.52 16.06
N VAL A 37 -6.53 -16.14 16.21
CA VAL A 37 -5.24 -15.44 16.16
C VAL A 37 -4.96 -14.89 14.76
N ALA A 38 -5.24 -15.68 13.72
CA ALA A 38 -5.09 -15.27 12.33
C ALA A 38 -5.92 -14.03 12.01
N SER A 39 -7.18 -13.97 12.48
CA SER A 39 -8.09 -12.85 12.22
C SER A 39 -7.54 -11.50 12.70
N TYR A 40 -6.83 -11.46 13.84
CA TYR A 40 -6.23 -10.22 14.35
C TYR A 40 -5.06 -9.74 13.48
N GLY A 41 -4.19 -10.66 13.05
CA GLY A 41 -3.07 -10.31 12.17
C GLY A 41 -3.52 -9.89 10.77
N LEU A 42 -4.51 -10.58 10.21
CA LEU A 42 -5.16 -10.19 8.95
C LEU A 42 -5.85 -8.83 9.07
N GLY A 43 -6.59 -8.60 10.16
CA GLY A 43 -7.25 -7.32 10.42
C GLY A 43 -6.26 -6.16 10.52
N ALA A 44 -5.18 -6.34 11.27
CA ALA A 44 -4.11 -5.34 11.38
C ALA A 44 -3.49 -5.02 10.01
N PHE A 45 -3.19 -6.05 9.22
CA PHE A 45 -2.69 -5.86 7.86
C PHE A 45 -3.67 -5.08 6.98
N VAL A 46 -4.95 -5.44 6.96
CA VAL A 46 -5.96 -4.78 6.11
C VAL A 46 -6.04 -3.29 6.43
N ILE A 47 -6.09 -2.93 7.71
CA ILE A 47 -6.13 -1.53 8.14
C ILE A 47 -4.88 -0.77 7.68
N LEU A 48 -3.69 -1.31 7.95
CA LEU A 48 -2.43 -0.68 7.54
C LEU A 48 -2.32 -0.58 6.01
N ALA A 49 -2.69 -1.62 5.27
CA ALA A 49 -2.61 -1.65 3.82
C ALA A 49 -3.53 -0.63 3.15
N LEU A 50 -4.72 -0.39 3.73
CA LEU A 50 -5.63 0.68 3.30
C LEU A 50 -5.04 2.06 3.57
N ILE A 51 -4.49 2.29 4.77
CA ILE A 51 -3.83 3.54 5.14
C ILE A 51 -2.68 3.83 4.16
N VAL A 52 -1.79 2.86 3.94
CA VAL A 52 -0.68 2.99 2.97
C VAL A 52 -1.19 3.34 1.58
N THR A 53 -2.26 2.70 1.11
CA THR A 53 -2.83 2.96 -0.22
C THR A 53 -3.34 4.39 -0.34
N MET A 54 -4.08 4.88 0.67
CA MET A 54 -4.58 6.25 0.70
C MET A 54 -3.45 7.27 0.81
N SER A 55 -2.46 7.02 1.67
CA SER A 55 -1.30 7.88 1.84
C SER A 55 -0.47 7.97 0.55
N MET A 56 -0.22 6.86 -0.14
CA MET A 56 0.54 6.88 -1.39
C MET A 56 -0.22 7.57 -2.53
N ALA A 57 -1.55 7.42 -2.60
CA ALA A 57 -2.37 8.16 -3.56
C ALA A 57 -2.30 9.68 -3.31
N ALA A 58 -2.38 10.11 -2.05
CA ALA A 58 -2.25 11.52 -1.67
C ALA A 58 -0.84 12.07 -1.96
N VAL A 59 0.21 11.31 -1.63
CA VAL A 59 1.60 11.66 -1.96
C VAL A 59 1.77 11.78 -3.47
N GLY A 60 1.24 10.84 -4.25
CA GLY A 60 1.26 10.87 -5.71
C GLY A 60 0.57 12.09 -6.30
N PHE A 61 -0.58 12.49 -5.76
CA PHE A 61 -1.29 13.71 -6.15
C PHE A 61 -0.43 14.96 -5.92
N LEU A 62 0.18 15.07 -4.72
CA LEU A 62 1.01 16.22 -4.35
C LEU A 62 2.32 16.26 -5.15
N LEU A 63 2.97 15.12 -5.33
CA LEU A 63 4.24 14.98 -6.07
C LEU A 63 4.05 15.31 -7.55
N THR A 64 2.99 14.79 -8.18
CA THR A 64 2.63 15.13 -9.57
C THR A 64 2.42 16.64 -9.69
N GLY A 65 1.72 17.25 -8.73
CA GLY A 65 1.51 18.69 -8.73
C GLY A 65 2.78 19.53 -8.58
N ARG A 66 3.76 19.07 -7.78
CA ARG A 66 5.06 19.73 -7.64
C ARG A 66 5.91 19.58 -8.89
N LEU A 67 5.91 18.41 -9.53
CA LEU A 67 6.69 18.14 -10.75
C LEU A 67 6.17 18.95 -11.94
N VAL A 68 4.85 19.04 -12.11
CA VAL A 68 4.24 19.86 -13.17
C VAL A 68 4.56 21.35 -12.96
N LYS A 69 4.58 21.83 -11.72
CA LYS A 69 4.97 23.23 -11.40
C LYS A 69 6.45 23.53 -11.71
N ARG A 70 7.32 22.52 -11.75
CA ARG A 70 8.75 22.65 -12.07
C ARG A 70 9.06 22.44 -13.56
N SER A 71 8.11 22.77 -14.43
CA SER A 71 8.23 22.66 -15.89
C SER A 71 8.49 21.25 -16.42
N ARG A 72 8.21 20.18 -15.65
CA ARG A 72 8.08 18.85 -16.26
C ARG A 72 6.73 18.77 -16.96
N GLY A 73 6.72 18.22 -18.18
CA GLY A 73 5.49 17.90 -18.88
C GLY A 73 4.52 17.10 -18.01
N SER A 74 3.22 17.29 -18.22
CA SER A 74 2.15 16.64 -17.44
C SER A 74 2.24 15.12 -17.41
N VAL A 75 2.60 14.51 -18.53
CA VAL A 75 2.75 13.06 -18.70
C VAL A 75 3.96 12.49 -17.94
N PRO A 76 5.21 12.96 -18.15
CA PRO A 76 6.36 12.43 -17.42
C PRO A 76 6.28 12.68 -15.91
N ALA A 77 5.64 13.78 -15.48
CA ALA A 77 5.41 14.04 -14.06
C ALA A 77 4.46 13.02 -13.40
N ALA A 78 3.37 12.66 -14.11
CA ALA A 78 2.42 11.65 -13.65
C ALA A 78 3.07 10.26 -13.59
N LEU A 79 3.76 9.85 -14.66
CA LEU A 79 4.47 8.56 -14.72
C LEU A 79 5.48 8.40 -13.57
N LEU A 80 6.32 9.41 -13.34
CA LEU A 80 7.33 9.34 -12.29
C LEU A 80 6.69 9.23 -10.90
N SER A 81 5.65 10.00 -10.64
CA SER A 81 4.93 9.95 -9.36
C SER A 81 4.24 8.60 -9.17
N THR A 82 3.69 8.03 -10.25
CA THR A 82 3.06 6.72 -10.24
C THR A 82 4.06 5.61 -9.91
N VAL A 83 5.23 5.62 -10.55
CA VAL A 83 6.29 4.63 -10.27
C VAL A 83 6.74 4.74 -8.82
N VAL A 84 7.11 5.95 -8.37
CA VAL A 84 7.60 6.17 -7.00
C VAL A 84 6.54 5.78 -5.96
N GLY A 85 5.30 6.24 -6.12
CA GLY A 85 4.21 5.94 -5.18
C GLY A 85 3.80 4.47 -5.16
N SER A 86 3.92 3.77 -6.29
CA SER A 86 3.62 2.34 -6.37
C SER A 86 4.72 1.49 -5.73
N VAL A 87 6.00 1.80 -5.98
CA VAL A 87 7.14 1.07 -5.41
C VAL A 87 7.19 1.26 -3.89
N LEU A 88 7.09 2.50 -3.41
CA LEU A 88 7.04 2.77 -1.97
C LEU A 88 5.83 2.11 -1.31
N GLY A 89 4.66 2.20 -1.95
CA GLY A 89 3.46 1.57 -1.45
C GLY A 89 3.54 0.05 -1.38
N ALA A 90 4.17 -0.60 -2.37
CA ALA A 90 4.43 -2.03 -2.35
C ALA A 90 5.34 -2.42 -1.18
N PHE A 91 6.45 -1.70 -0.99
CA PHE A 91 7.36 -1.93 0.13
C PHE A 91 6.67 -1.78 1.48
N LEU A 92 5.93 -0.69 1.68
CA LEU A 92 5.20 -0.44 2.93
C LEU A 92 4.12 -1.50 3.21
N LYS A 93 3.53 -2.12 2.18
CA LYS A 93 2.60 -3.23 2.37
C LYS A 93 3.29 -4.52 2.81
N VAL A 94 4.49 -4.80 2.31
CA VAL A 94 5.30 -5.91 2.83
C VAL A 94 5.59 -5.68 4.32
N VAL A 95 5.99 -4.47 4.70
CA VAL A 95 6.17 -4.10 6.12
C VAL A 95 4.86 -4.26 6.91
N SER A 96 3.72 -3.85 6.34
CA SER A 96 2.41 -4.02 6.97
C SER A 96 2.06 -5.49 7.20
N ALA A 97 2.47 -6.39 6.29
CA ALA A 97 2.26 -7.82 6.45
C ALA A 97 3.11 -8.40 7.58
N LEU A 98 4.37 -7.96 7.70
CA LEU A 98 5.23 -8.33 8.83
C LEU A 98 4.65 -7.84 10.16
N VAL A 99 4.09 -6.63 10.21
CA VAL A 99 3.35 -6.13 11.38
C VAL A 99 2.14 -7.01 11.69
N GLY A 100 1.37 -7.42 10.67
CA GLY A 100 0.26 -8.36 10.83
C GLY A 100 0.68 -9.71 11.45
N ILE A 101 1.80 -10.27 10.99
CA ILE A 101 2.40 -11.48 11.58
C ILE A 101 2.80 -11.23 13.03
N GLY A 102 3.46 -10.10 13.31
CA GLY A 102 3.86 -9.73 14.68
C GLY A 102 2.67 -9.60 15.64
N VAL A 103 1.57 -8.99 15.20
CA VAL A 103 0.33 -8.88 15.99
C VAL A 103 -0.24 -10.26 16.29
N ALA A 104 -0.29 -11.15 15.30
CA ALA A 104 -0.76 -12.51 15.50
C ALA A 104 0.12 -13.28 16.49
N GLU A 105 1.44 -13.10 16.41
CA GLU A 105 2.38 -13.77 17.31
C GLU A 105 2.22 -13.31 18.76
N ILE A 106 2.03 -12.01 19.00
CA ILE A 106 1.77 -11.46 20.34
C ILE A 106 0.51 -12.08 20.94
N ILE A 107 -0.56 -12.23 20.16
CA ILE A 107 -1.83 -12.81 20.62
C ILE A 107 -1.72 -14.33 20.79
N ARG A 108 -0.83 -15.00 20.05
CA ARG A 108 -0.57 -16.43 20.23
C ARG A 108 0.19 -16.72 21.53
N ALA A 109 1.12 -15.84 21.89
CA ALA A 109 2.02 -16.02 23.03
C ALA A 109 1.43 -15.59 24.38
N GLY A 110 0.36 -14.78 24.38
CA GLY A 110 -0.37 -14.34 25.58
C GLY A 110 -1.62 -15.17 25.84
#